data_AF-A0A351Q5R2-F1
#
_entry.id   AF-A0A351Q5R2-F1
#
_cell.length_a   1.000
_cell.length_b   1.000
_cell.length_c   1.000
_cell.angle_alpha   90.00
_cell.angle_beta   90.00
_cell.angle_gamma   90.00
#
_symmetry.space_group_name_H-M   'P 1'
#
loop_
_entity.id
_entity.type
_entity.pdbx_description
1 polymer ?
#
loop_
_entity_poly.entity_id
_entity_poly.type
_entity_poly.pdbx_seq_one_letter_code
_entity_poly.pdbx_strand_id
1 'polypeptide(L)'
;MPDYKVPVSDYLFLFNQVLDMQSKYQHIEGGTEATPDMLEAIFSEAAKFCENELAPIYQTGDKGCTWNDGVVTTPAGFKEAYAKFIEAGWTTLTGDPDLGGQGLPPSLSIAVNEMMTTANWAWAMYPGLSEGAIATLETSGTDQQKQDYLSKLISGVWSGTMCLTEPHCGTDLGLMKTKATPNDDGSFNVNGTKIFISAGEHDLTENIV
;
A
#
# COMPACT_ATOMS: atom_id res chain seq x y z
N MET A 1 -2.94 -24.81 -2.93
CA MET A 1 -1.81 -24.23 -2.17
C MET A 1 -1.75 -24.97 -0.84
N PRO A 2 -0.57 -25.23 -0.24
CA PRO A 2 -0.56 -25.57 1.18
C PRO A 2 -1.33 -24.49 1.95
N ASP A 3 -2.03 -24.88 3.02
CA ASP A 3 -2.74 -23.94 3.89
C ASP A 3 -1.75 -22.90 4.42
N TYR A 4 -1.78 -21.68 3.88
CA TYR A 4 -1.05 -20.58 4.46
C TYR A 4 -1.65 -20.30 5.84
N LYS A 5 -0.79 -20.25 6.86
CA LYS A 5 -1.18 -19.97 8.24
C LYS A 5 -0.28 -18.90 8.81
N VAL A 6 -0.88 -17.86 9.34
CA VAL A 6 -0.15 -16.74 9.92
C VAL A 6 0.32 -17.11 11.32
N PRO A 7 1.62 -17.00 11.64
CA PRO A 7 2.15 -17.30 12.96
C PRO A 7 1.90 -16.15 13.95
N VAL A 8 0.62 -15.82 14.24
CA VAL A 8 0.23 -14.69 15.11
C VAL A 8 0.95 -14.71 16.45
N SER A 9 1.15 -15.89 17.05
CA SER A 9 1.87 -16.03 18.32
C SER A 9 3.32 -15.58 18.24
N ASP A 10 3.98 -15.73 17.08
CA ASP A 10 5.37 -15.29 16.88
C ASP A 10 5.44 -13.77 16.75
N TYR A 11 4.51 -13.14 16.01
CA TYR A 11 4.40 -11.68 15.97
C TYR A 11 4.15 -11.08 17.36
N LEU A 12 3.22 -11.67 18.13
CA LEU A 12 2.94 -11.22 19.50
C LEU A 12 4.16 -11.44 20.43
N PHE A 13 4.89 -12.53 20.27
CA PHE A 13 6.13 -12.77 21.01
C PHE A 13 7.18 -11.70 20.67
N LEU A 14 7.39 -11.41 19.39
CA LEU A 14 8.33 -10.39 18.94
C LEU A 14 7.96 -9.00 19.48
N PHE A 15 6.70 -8.58 19.33
CA PHE A 15 6.25 -7.26 19.77
C PHE A 15 6.29 -7.10 21.29
N ASN A 16 5.82 -8.10 22.03
CA ASN A 16 5.65 -7.98 23.47
C ASN A 16 6.92 -8.34 24.27
N GLN A 17 7.68 -9.36 23.84
CA GLN A 17 8.78 -9.90 24.66
C GLN A 17 10.17 -9.57 24.12
N VAL A 18 10.34 -9.47 22.80
CA VAL A 18 11.66 -9.22 22.19
C VAL A 18 11.91 -7.74 21.98
N LEU A 19 10.94 -7.05 21.38
CA LEU A 19 11.07 -5.66 20.97
C LEU A 19 10.61 -4.67 22.03
N ASP A 20 9.88 -5.14 23.05
CA ASP A 20 9.29 -4.31 24.12
C ASP A 20 8.53 -3.11 23.54
N MET A 21 7.62 -3.38 22.60
CA MET A 21 6.93 -2.33 21.85
C MET A 21 6.04 -1.47 22.74
N GLN A 22 5.48 -2.03 23.82
CA GLN A 22 4.65 -1.27 24.76
C GLN A 22 5.41 -0.13 25.43
N SER A 23 6.64 -0.36 25.89
CA SER A 23 7.48 0.72 26.43
C SER A 23 7.81 1.77 25.36
N LYS A 24 8.08 1.34 24.12
CA LYS A 24 8.38 2.26 23.00
C LYS A 24 7.19 3.11 22.59
N TYR A 25 5.98 2.54 22.63
CA TYR A 25 4.74 3.21 22.27
C TYR A 25 4.36 4.36 23.20
N GLN A 26 4.90 4.40 24.42
CA GLN A 26 4.73 5.55 25.32
C GLN A 26 5.42 6.83 24.83
N HIS A 27 6.29 6.72 23.81
CA HIS A 27 7.13 7.81 23.33
C HIS A 27 6.86 8.22 21.89
N ILE A 28 5.80 7.69 21.28
CA ILE A 28 5.41 8.04 19.91
C ILE A 28 3.92 8.39 19.85
N GLU A 29 3.59 9.27 18.91
CA GLU A 29 2.21 9.61 18.60
C GLU A 29 1.44 8.37 18.13
N GLY A 30 0.18 8.26 18.54
CA GLY A 30 -0.67 7.08 18.28
C GLY A 30 -0.31 5.82 19.07
N GLY A 31 0.84 5.81 19.77
CA GLY A 31 1.32 4.61 20.46
C GLY A 31 0.44 4.15 21.63
N THR A 32 -0.22 5.07 22.34
CA THR A 32 -1.09 4.73 23.48
C THR A 32 -2.30 3.88 23.08
N GLU A 33 -2.77 3.99 21.83
CA GLU A 33 -3.88 3.22 21.30
C GLU A 33 -3.46 1.78 20.93
N ALA A 34 -2.17 1.55 20.66
CA ALA A 34 -1.60 0.25 20.32
C ALA A 34 -1.31 -0.64 21.55
N THR A 35 -2.34 -0.82 22.38
CA THR A 35 -2.31 -1.69 23.57
C THR A 35 -2.08 -3.17 23.20
N PRO A 36 -1.67 -4.05 24.14
CA PRO A 36 -1.46 -5.46 23.84
C PRO A 36 -2.70 -6.17 23.29
N ASP A 37 -3.88 -5.87 23.85
CA ASP A 37 -5.15 -6.42 23.38
C ASP A 37 -5.49 -5.92 21.96
N MET A 38 -5.15 -4.66 21.66
CA MET A 38 -5.30 -4.11 20.31
C MET A 38 -4.36 -4.80 19.30
N LEU A 39 -3.10 -5.06 19.70
CA LEU A 39 -2.16 -5.81 18.85
C LEU A 39 -2.67 -7.23 18.56
N GLU A 40 -3.18 -7.94 19.58
CA GLU A 40 -3.75 -9.28 19.40
C GLU A 40 -4.96 -9.26 18.48
N ALA A 41 -5.86 -8.29 18.64
CA ALA A 41 -7.02 -8.13 17.77
C ALA A 41 -6.60 -7.86 16.32
N ILE A 42 -5.73 -6.87 16.09
CA ILE A 42 -5.27 -6.48 14.76
C ILE A 42 -4.56 -7.64 14.06
N PHE A 43 -3.63 -8.33 14.73
CA PHE A 43 -2.89 -9.44 14.14
C PHE A 43 -3.79 -10.65 13.87
N SER A 44 -4.78 -10.90 14.73
CA SER A 44 -5.74 -11.99 14.52
C SER A 44 -6.67 -11.72 13.35
N GLU A 45 -7.16 -10.49 13.19
CA GLU A 45 -8.01 -10.12 12.05
C GLU A 45 -7.21 -10.04 10.74
N ALA A 46 -5.98 -9.52 10.79
CA ALA A 46 -5.07 -9.53 9.64
C ALA A 46 -4.77 -10.97 9.19
N ALA A 47 -4.56 -11.89 10.14
CA ALA A 47 -4.39 -13.30 9.86
C ALA A 47 -5.60 -13.89 9.14
N LYS A 48 -6.82 -13.64 9.64
CA LYS A 48 -8.05 -14.10 8.99
C LYS A 48 -8.18 -13.56 7.57
N PHE A 49 -7.89 -12.29 7.34
CA PHE A 49 -7.92 -11.70 6.01
C PHE A 49 -6.92 -12.38 5.07
N CYS A 50 -5.68 -12.56 5.53
CA CYS A 50 -4.63 -13.21 4.74
C CYS A 50 -4.99 -14.67 4.39
N GLU A 51 -5.51 -15.43 5.35
CA GLU A 51 -5.83 -16.85 5.18
C GLU A 51 -7.10 -17.09 4.35
N ASN A 52 -8.11 -16.23 4.50
CA ASN A 52 -9.43 -16.45 3.87
C ASN A 52 -9.65 -15.65 2.59
N GLU A 53 -8.97 -14.52 2.41
CA GLU A 53 -9.18 -13.64 1.25
C GLU A 53 -7.98 -13.66 0.29
N LEU A 54 -6.74 -13.61 0.81
CA LEU A 54 -5.55 -13.46 -0.04
C LEU A 54 -4.92 -14.77 -0.49
N ALA A 55 -4.66 -15.69 0.44
CA ALA A 55 -4.03 -16.98 0.14
C ALA A 55 -4.83 -17.82 -0.88
N PRO A 56 -6.18 -17.87 -0.84
CA PRO A 56 -6.95 -18.63 -1.84
C PRO A 56 -6.79 -18.10 -3.28
N ILE A 57 -6.53 -16.80 -3.44
CA ILE A 57 -6.38 -16.16 -4.75
C ILE A 57 -4.92 -16.02 -5.20
N TYR A 58 -3.94 -16.51 -4.44
CA TYR A 58 -2.54 -16.40 -4.86
C TYR A 58 -2.24 -17.13 -6.19
N GLN A 59 -2.87 -18.30 -6.42
CA GLN A 59 -2.67 -19.04 -7.66
C GLN A 59 -3.42 -18.41 -8.84
N THR A 60 -4.50 -17.67 -8.60
CA THR A 60 -5.19 -16.94 -9.67
C THR A 60 -4.31 -15.80 -10.17
N GLY A 61 -3.53 -15.17 -9.27
CA GLY A 61 -2.52 -14.17 -9.60
C GLY A 61 -1.52 -14.59 -10.67
N ASP A 62 -1.12 -15.87 -10.66
CA ASP A 62 -0.16 -16.44 -11.63
C ASP A 62 -0.72 -16.52 -13.07
N LYS A 63 -2.03 -16.34 -13.26
CA LYS A 63 -2.62 -16.18 -14.60
C LYS A 63 -2.28 -14.83 -15.24
N GLY A 64 -1.82 -13.87 -14.46
CA GLY A 64 -1.40 -12.56 -14.92
C GLY A 64 -2.58 -11.64 -15.24
N CYS A 65 -2.25 -10.37 -15.47
CA CYS A 65 -3.21 -9.37 -15.94
C CYS A 65 -3.41 -9.50 -17.46
N THR A 66 -4.57 -9.04 -17.95
CA THR A 66 -4.79 -8.85 -19.39
C THR A 66 -4.80 -7.37 -19.71
N TRP A 67 -4.39 -7.02 -20.93
CA TRP A 67 -4.40 -5.66 -21.43
C TRP A 67 -5.24 -5.58 -22.70
N ASN A 68 -6.11 -4.58 -22.79
CA ASN A 68 -6.90 -4.28 -23.96
C ASN A 68 -7.12 -2.76 -24.08
N ASP A 69 -6.48 -2.15 -25.07
CA ASP A 69 -6.64 -0.74 -25.44
C ASP A 69 -6.53 0.25 -24.26
N GLY A 70 -5.44 0.14 -23.51
CA GLY A 70 -5.17 0.99 -22.35
C GLY A 70 -5.80 0.51 -21.05
N VAL A 71 -6.74 -0.45 -21.08
CA VAL A 71 -7.34 -1.02 -19.88
C VAL A 71 -6.59 -2.27 -19.45
N VAL A 72 -6.22 -2.33 -18.16
CA VAL A 72 -5.65 -3.54 -17.54
C VAL A 72 -6.69 -4.18 -16.62
N THR A 73 -7.01 -5.44 -16.87
CA THR A 73 -7.88 -6.24 -16.00
C THR A 73 -7.01 -7.13 -15.11
N THR A 74 -7.18 -6.99 -13.80
CA THR A 74 -6.45 -7.77 -12.81
C THR A 74 -6.93 -9.23 -12.73
N PRO A 75 -6.14 -10.15 -12.15
CA PRO A 75 -6.54 -11.54 -11.99
C PRO A 75 -7.82 -11.70 -11.18
N ALA A 76 -8.57 -12.78 -11.44
CA ALA A 76 -9.81 -13.07 -10.74
C ALA A 76 -9.63 -13.09 -9.22
N GLY A 77 -10.50 -12.36 -8.49
CA GLY A 77 -10.47 -12.23 -7.04
C GLY A 77 -9.72 -11.00 -6.53
N PHE A 78 -8.86 -10.37 -7.33
CA PHE A 78 -8.02 -9.25 -6.86
C PHE A 78 -8.87 -8.02 -6.53
N LYS A 79 -9.82 -7.68 -7.40
CA LYS A 79 -10.74 -6.55 -7.23
C LYS A 79 -11.65 -6.72 -6.02
N GLU A 80 -12.20 -7.92 -5.83
CA GLU A 80 -13.05 -8.23 -4.69
C GLU A 80 -12.27 -8.19 -3.38
N ALA A 81 -11.05 -8.74 -3.34
CA ALA A 81 -10.18 -8.68 -2.18
C ALA A 81 -9.75 -7.24 -1.85
N TYR A 82 -9.49 -6.41 -2.87
CA TYR A 82 -9.15 -4.99 -2.67
C TYR A 82 -10.32 -4.18 -2.10
N ALA A 83 -11.55 -4.44 -2.56
CA ALA A 83 -12.74 -3.82 -1.97
C ALA A 83 -12.93 -4.20 -0.49
N LYS A 84 -12.76 -5.48 -0.14
CA LYS A 84 -12.80 -5.93 1.26
C LYS A 84 -11.67 -5.35 2.09
N PHE A 85 -10.50 -5.14 1.49
CA PHE A 85 -9.34 -4.54 2.15
C PHE A 85 -9.64 -3.10 2.60
N ILE A 86 -10.26 -2.31 1.72
CA ILE A 86 -10.74 -0.95 2.04
C ILE A 86 -11.86 -1.00 3.08
N GLU A 87 -12.87 -1.87 2.90
CA GLU A 87 -14.02 -1.98 3.82
C GLU A 87 -13.59 -2.33 5.25
N ALA A 88 -12.58 -3.20 5.40
CA ALA A 88 -12.00 -3.57 6.69
C ALA A 88 -11.07 -2.49 7.27
N GLY A 89 -10.82 -1.39 6.56
CA GLY A 89 -10.03 -0.25 7.03
C GLY A 89 -8.52 -0.47 7.00
N TRP A 90 -8.01 -1.53 6.35
CA TRP A 90 -6.59 -1.83 6.38
C TRP A 90 -5.72 -0.76 5.71
N THR A 91 -6.23 -0.06 4.70
CA THR A 91 -5.56 1.07 4.03
C THR A 91 -5.33 2.27 4.97
N THR A 92 -6.16 2.39 6.00
CA THR A 92 -6.18 3.56 6.89
C THR A 92 -5.35 3.36 8.16
N LEU A 93 -4.76 2.18 8.37
CA LEU A 93 -4.22 1.73 9.66
C LEU A 93 -3.26 2.76 10.30
N THR A 94 -2.36 3.33 9.51
CA THR A 94 -1.34 4.27 9.98
C THR A 94 -1.54 5.69 9.49
N GLY A 95 -2.58 5.93 8.67
CA GLY A 95 -2.84 7.25 8.10
C GLY A 95 -3.19 8.28 9.17
N ASP A 96 -3.01 9.56 8.82
CA ASP A 96 -3.39 10.70 9.65
C ASP A 96 -4.91 10.69 9.97
N PRO A 97 -5.32 10.71 11.25
CA PRO A 97 -6.73 10.80 11.64
C PRO A 97 -7.50 11.97 11.03
N ASP A 98 -6.86 13.12 10.81
CA ASP A 98 -7.51 14.30 10.19
C ASP A 98 -7.82 14.06 8.70
N LEU A 99 -7.19 13.05 8.09
CA LEU A 99 -7.38 12.64 6.71
C LEU A 99 -8.13 11.30 6.59
N GLY A 100 -8.73 10.82 7.68
CA GLY A 100 -9.52 9.58 7.71
C GLY A 100 -8.72 8.31 8.03
N GLY A 101 -7.50 8.47 8.53
CA GLY A 101 -6.67 7.38 9.05
C GLY A 101 -7.02 6.97 10.48
N GLN A 102 -6.36 5.91 10.97
CA GLN A 102 -6.49 5.42 12.34
C GLN A 102 -5.35 5.90 13.25
N GLY A 103 -4.28 6.48 12.70
CA GLY A 103 -3.15 7.02 13.45
C GLY A 103 -2.34 6.00 14.24
N LEU A 104 -2.40 4.71 13.90
CA LEU A 104 -1.64 3.69 14.62
C LEU A 104 -0.14 3.72 14.23
N PRO A 105 0.75 3.22 15.10
CA PRO A 105 2.18 3.20 14.80
C PRO A 105 2.55 2.41 13.53
N PRO A 106 3.48 2.92 12.69
CA PRO A 106 3.92 2.24 11.46
C PRO A 106 4.45 0.82 11.65
N SER A 107 4.97 0.49 12.84
CA SER A 107 5.40 -0.87 13.17
C SER A 107 4.28 -1.91 13.05
N LEU A 108 3.02 -1.54 13.32
CA LEU A 108 1.88 -2.46 13.14
C LEU A 108 1.67 -2.77 11.66
N SER A 109 1.72 -1.74 10.80
CA SER A 109 1.59 -1.90 9.35
C SER A 109 2.70 -2.78 8.78
N ILE A 110 3.94 -2.69 9.28
CA ILE A 110 5.03 -3.58 8.86
C ILE A 110 4.67 -5.06 9.09
N ALA A 111 4.18 -5.41 10.29
CA ALA A 111 3.80 -6.79 10.60
C ALA A 111 2.61 -7.27 9.75
N VAL A 112 1.59 -6.43 9.60
CA VAL A 112 0.42 -6.73 8.77
C VAL A 112 0.81 -6.90 7.29
N ASN A 113 1.67 -6.04 6.77
CA ASN A 113 2.20 -6.12 5.41
C ASN A 113 3.02 -7.38 5.19
N GLU A 114 3.80 -7.84 6.17
CA GLU A 114 4.52 -9.11 6.10
C GLU A 114 3.55 -10.29 5.94
N MET A 115 2.45 -10.31 6.70
CA MET A 115 1.41 -11.32 6.58
C MET A 115 0.78 -11.31 5.18
N MET A 116 0.40 -10.13 4.68
CA MET A 116 -0.25 -9.98 3.38
C MET A 116 0.67 -10.33 2.22
N THR A 117 1.93 -9.89 2.26
CA THR A 117 2.93 -10.17 1.23
C THR A 117 3.31 -11.66 1.20
N THR A 118 3.33 -12.32 2.35
CA THR A 118 3.55 -13.78 2.42
C THR A 118 2.33 -14.54 1.90
N ALA A 119 1.11 -14.08 2.21
CA ALA A 119 -0.12 -14.68 1.71
C ALA A 119 -0.27 -14.55 0.19
N ASN A 120 -0.02 -13.34 -0.34
CA ASN A 120 -0.09 -13.04 -1.75
C ASN A 120 0.74 -11.80 -2.13
N TRP A 121 2.01 -12.02 -2.48
CA TRP A 121 2.93 -10.94 -2.85
C TRP A 121 2.44 -10.07 -4.01
N ALA A 122 1.93 -10.69 -5.08
CA ALA A 122 1.48 -9.97 -6.27
C ALA A 122 0.29 -9.06 -5.98
N TRP A 123 -0.62 -9.49 -5.11
CA TRP A 123 -1.75 -8.67 -4.67
C TRP A 123 -1.30 -7.57 -3.70
N ALA A 124 -0.44 -7.89 -2.73
CA ALA A 124 -0.01 -6.94 -1.70
C ALA A 124 0.79 -5.75 -2.25
N MET A 125 1.39 -5.90 -3.45
CA MET A 125 2.08 -4.80 -4.12
C MET A 125 1.16 -3.63 -4.48
N TYR A 126 -0.13 -3.84 -4.77
CA TYR A 126 -1.03 -2.76 -5.17
C TYR A 126 -1.23 -1.71 -4.05
N PRO A 127 -1.69 -2.07 -2.84
CA PRO A 127 -1.74 -1.11 -1.75
C PRO A 127 -0.34 -0.71 -1.27
N GLY A 128 0.64 -1.62 -1.27
CA GLY A 128 2.00 -1.32 -0.80
C GLY A 128 2.74 -0.24 -1.61
N LEU A 129 2.47 -0.13 -2.92
CA LEU A 129 3.03 0.95 -3.75
C LEU A 129 2.42 2.32 -3.43
N SER A 130 1.15 2.33 -3.01
CA SER A 130 0.42 3.55 -2.66
C SER A 130 1.03 4.22 -1.41
N GLU A 131 1.56 3.45 -0.47
CA GLU A 131 2.31 3.95 0.69
C GLU A 131 3.50 4.84 0.29
N GLY A 132 4.19 4.49 -0.81
CA GLY A 132 5.29 5.31 -1.33
C GLY A 132 4.81 6.67 -1.87
N ALA A 133 3.65 6.69 -2.53
CA ALA A 133 3.03 7.93 -3.01
C ALA A 133 2.55 8.80 -1.83
N ILE A 134 1.93 8.19 -0.83
CA ILE A 134 1.50 8.85 0.42
C ILE A 134 2.70 9.50 1.10
N ALA A 135 3.77 8.74 1.39
CA ALA A 135 4.96 9.25 2.08
C ALA A 135 5.63 10.40 1.31
N THR A 136 5.61 10.35 -0.03
CA THR A 136 6.14 11.42 -0.89
C THR A 136 5.33 12.71 -0.73
N LEU A 137 4.00 12.61 -0.73
CA LEU A 137 3.10 13.74 -0.56
C LEU A 137 3.14 14.31 0.87
N GLU A 138 3.21 13.46 1.89
CA GLU A 138 3.35 13.88 3.28
C GLU A 138 4.64 14.69 3.49
N THR A 139 5.75 14.22 2.92
CA THR A 139 7.07 14.84 3.11
C THR A 139 7.25 16.09 2.25
N SER A 140 6.82 16.05 0.99
CA SER A 140 7.20 17.05 -0.03
C SER A 140 6.02 17.76 -0.71
N GLY A 141 4.79 17.35 -0.41
CA GLY A 141 3.59 17.98 -0.96
C GLY A 141 3.32 19.34 -0.33
N THR A 142 2.79 20.26 -1.14
CA THR A 142 2.14 21.49 -0.64
C THR A 142 0.87 21.13 0.15
N ASP A 143 0.40 22.05 1.01
CA ASP A 143 -0.84 21.84 1.76
C ASP A 143 -2.03 21.53 0.85
N GLN A 144 -2.10 22.18 -0.31
CA GLN A 144 -3.13 21.92 -1.31
C GLN A 144 -3.02 20.50 -1.89
N GLN A 145 -1.83 20.06 -2.30
CA GLN A 145 -1.63 18.69 -2.80
C GLN A 145 -1.97 17.65 -1.72
N LYS A 146 -1.58 17.89 -0.47
CA LYS A 146 -1.92 17.00 0.63
C LYS A 146 -3.44 16.84 0.79
N GLN A 147 -4.17 17.96 0.78
CA GLN A 147 -5.63 17.95 0.87
C GLN A 147 -6.28 17.24 -0.32
N ASP A 148 -5.79 17.46 -1.54
CA ASP A 148 -6.37 16.93 -2.76
C ASP A 148 -6.14 15.41 -2.91
N TYR A 149 -4.98 14.90 -2.50
CA TYR A 149 -4.56 13.52 -2.78
C TYR A 149 -4.60 12.59 -1.57
N LEU A 150 -4.17 13.03 -0.39
CA LEU A 150 -3.90 12.10 0.73
C LEU A 150 -5.17 11.42 1.24
N SER A 151 -6.28 12.14 1.40
CA SER A 151 -7.53 11.52 1.87
C SER A 151 -7.99 10.37 0.94
N LYS A 152 -7.80 10.52 -0.37
CA LYS A 152 -8.14 9.51 -1.38
C LYS A 152 -7.17 8.33 -1.38
N LEU A 153 -5.87 8.60 -1.26
CA LEU A 153 -4.85 7.56 -1.17
C LEU A 153 -4.95 6.75 0.14
N ILE A 154 -5.11 7.42 1.28
CA ILE A 154 -5.25 6.79 2.61
C ILE A 154 -6.50 5.91 2.67
N SER A 155 -7.62 6.37 2.10
CA SER A 155 -8.83 5.53 2.04
C SER A 155 -8.68 4.32 1.09
N GLY A 156 -7.72 4.37 0.15
CA GLY A 156 -7.51 3.36 -0.89
C GLY A 156 -8.45 3.47 -2.08
N VAL A 157 -9.33 4.47 -2.15
CA VAL A 157 -10.19 4.67 -3.34
C VAL A 157 -9.36 5.06 -4.56
N TRP A 158 -8.22 5.71 -4.33
CA TRP A 158 -7.15 5.94 -5.30
C TRP A 158 -5.91 5.15 -4.90
N SER A 159 -5.12 4.70 -5.88
CA SER A 159 -3.80 4.10 -5.65
C SER A 159 -2.70 5.04 -6.10
N GLY A 160 -1.44 4.70 -5.79
CA GLY A 160 -0.28 5.43 -6.30
C GLY A 160 0.84 4.50 -6.75
N THR A 161 1.70 5.02 -7.63
CA THR A 161 2.91 4.30 -8.08
C THR A 161 4.08 5.25 -8.39
N MET A 162 5.24 4.69 -8.73
CA MET A 162 6.46 5.44 -9.06
C MET A 162 6.90 5.21 -10.50
N CYS A 163 7.00 6.29 -11.26
CA CYS A 163 7.30 6.28 -12.69
C CYS A 163 8.76 6.71 -12.99
N LEU A 164 9.74 5.84 -12.72
CA LEU A 164 11.17 6.19 -12.75
C LEU A 164 11.91 5.73 -14.02
N THR A 165 12.02 4.42 -14.21
CA THR A 165 12.87 3.74 -15.21
C THR A 165 12.43 4.01 -16.65
N GLU A 166 13.38 4.16 -17.58
CA GLU A 166 13.15 4.30 -19.03
C GLU A 166 13.89 3.18 -19.80
N PRO A 167 13.54 2.89 -21.07
CA PRO A 167 14.18 1.81 -21.83
C PRO A 167 15.71 1.87 -21.90
N HIS A 168 16.29 3.08 -21.86
CA HIS A 168 17.73 3.31 -21.90
C HIS A 168 18.37 3.61 -20.54
N CYS A 169 17.59 3.67 -19.44
CA CYS A 169 18.13 3.92 -18.10
C CYS A 169 17.35 3.22 -16.98
N GLY A 170 18.08 2.45 -16.15
CA GLY A 170 17.60 1.86 -14.89
C GLY A 170 18.38 2.40 -13.71
N THR A 171 19.52 1.76 -13.38
CA THR A 171 20.37 2.17 -12.25
C THR A 171 20.84 3.63 -12.34
N ASP A 172 21.11 4.13 -13.54
CA ASP A 172 21.53 5.52 -13.77
C ASP A 172 20.37 6.39 -14.27
N LEU A 173 19.50 6.81 -13.35
CA LEU A 173 18.34 7.65 -13.65
C LEU A 173 18.72 9.07 -14.15
N GLY A 174 19.97 9.51 -13.99
CA GLY A 174 20.45 10.79 -14.51
C GLY A 174 20.40 10.90 -16.03
N LEU A 175 20.28 9.75 -16.73
CA LEU A 175 20.14 9.64 -18.17
C LEU A 175 18.69 9.72 -18.67
N MET A 176 17.72 9.92 -17.77
CA MET A 176 16.31 10.02 -18.15
C MET A 176 16.07 11.14 -19.17
N LYS A 177 15.17 10.90 -20.12
CA LYS A 177 14.81 11.85 -21.18
C LYS A 177 13.39 12.37 -21.05
N THR A 178 12.58 11.84 -20.13
CA THR A 178 11.27 12.41 -19.81
C THR A 178 11.42 13.90 -19.46
N LYS A 179 10.57 14.75 -20.05
CA LYS A 179 10.59 16.19 -19.84
C LYS A 179 9.28 16.66 -19.24
N ALA A 180 9.37 17.62 -18.33
CA ALA A 180 8.25 18.43 -17.86
C ALA A 180 8.39 19.83 -18.43
N THR A 181 7.46 20.24 -19.29
CA THR A 181 7.41 21.62 -19.83
C THR A 181 6.38 22.41 -19.02
N PRO A 182 6.75 23.55 -18.41
CA PRO A 182 5.82 24.34 -17.61
C PRO A 182 4.73 24.99 -18.47
N ASN A 183 3.54 25.11 -17.90
CA ASN A 183 2.39 25.81 -18.45
C ASN A 183 2.15 27.16 -17.73
N ASP A 184 1.35 28.04 -18.32
CA ASP A 184 1.08 29.38 -17.79
C ASP A 184 0.29 29.36 -16.46
N ASP A 185 -0.44 28.28 -16.18
CA ASP A 185 -1.23 28.08 -14.96
C ASP A 185 -0.43 27.44 -13.80
N GLY A 186 0.87 27.21 -13.98
CA GLY A 186 1.76 26.58 -13.00
C GLY A 186 1.78 25.05 -13.07
N SER A 187 0.97 24.41 -13.92
CA SER A 187 1.06 22.97 -14.19
C SER A 187 2.22 22.63 -15.13
N PHE A 188 2.44 21.34 -15.38
CA PHE A 188 3.47 20.85 -16.31
C PHE A 188 2.88 19.85 -17.31
N ASN A 189 3.27 19.97 -18.57
CA ASN A 189 3.09 18.90 -19.56
C ASN A 189 4.27 17.93 -19.47
N VAL A 190 3.99 16.69 -19.04
CA VAL A 190 5.00 15.63 -18.92
C VAL A 190 4.99 14.76 -20.19
N ASN A 191 6.13 14.63 -20.85
CA ASN A 191 6.29 13.81 -22.04
C ASN A 191 7.52 12.90 -21.93
N GLY A 192 7.30 11.60 -22.11
CA GLY A 192 8.34 10.57 -22.05
C GLY A 192 7.75 9.17 -22.06
N THR A 193 8.60 8.16 -21.83
CA THR A 193 8.18 6.76 -21.74
C THR A 193 8.87 6.12 -20.55
N LYS A 194 8.06 5.48 -19.70
CA LYS A 194 8.54 4.72 -18.55
C LYS A 194 8.28 3.23 -18.75
N ILE A 195 9.11 2.39 -18.15
CA ILE A 195 8.98 0.93 -18.20
C ILE A 195 9.13 0.33 -16.81
N PHE A 196 8.64 -0.89 -16.63
CA PHE A 196 8.65 -1.62 -15.35
C PHE A 196 7.92 -0.87 -14.23
N ILE A 197 6.79 -0.25 -14.57
CA ILE A 197 5.94 0.45 -13.61
C ILE A 197 4.95 -0.55 -13.02
N SER A 198 5.28 -1.05 -11.84
CA SER A 198 4.38 -1.89 -11.05
C SER A 198 3.11 -1.13 -10.74
N ALA A 199 1.95 -1.79 -10.89
CA ALA A 199 0.63 -1.16 -10.72
C ALA A 199 0.46 0.15 -11.54
N GLY A 200 1.13 0.28 -12.69
CA GLY A 200 1.03 1.46 -13.55
C GLY A 200 -0.35 1.67 -14.17
N GLU A 201 -1.18 0.62 -14.24
CA GLU A 201 -2.58 0.64 -14.65
C GLU A 201 -3.28 -0.61 -14.09
N HIS A 202 -4.54 -0.50 -13.67
CA HIS A 202 -5.36 -1.60 -13.14
C HIS A 202 -6.82 -1.20 -12.85
N ASP A 203 -7.70 -2.18 -12.70
CA ASP A 203 -9.14 -1.97 -12.46
C ASP A 203 -9.58 -2.01 -10.98
N LEU A 204 -8.64 -1.88 -10.03
CA LEU A 204 -8.91 -1.96 -8.58
C LEU A 204 -9.43 -0.65 -7.95
N THR A 205 -9.05 0.50 -8.50
CA THR A 205 -9.33 1.83 -7.93
C THR A 205 -10.03 2.74 -8.94
N GLU A 206 -10.53 3.88 -8.48
CA GLU A 206 -11.15 4.89 -9.35
C GLU A 206 -10.11 5.76 -10.07
N ASN A 207 -8.91 5.90 -9.49
CA ASN A 207 -7.82 6.69 -10.05
C ASN A 207 -6.46 6.13 -9.56
N ILE A 208 -5.39 6.48 -10.28
CA ILE A 208 -4.01 6.10 -9.99
C ILE A 208 -3.16 7.38 -10.07
N VAL A 209 -2.43 7.66 -8.98
CA VAL A 209 -1.56 8.85 -8.82
C VAL A 209 -0.11 8.54 -9.12
#